data_AF-A0A8M1KRD4-F1
#
_entry.id   AF-A0A8M1KRD4-F1
#
_cell.length_a   1.000
_cell.length_b   1.000
_cell.length_c   1.000
_cell.angle_alpha   90.00
_cell.angle_beta   90.00
_cell.angle_gamma   90.00
#
_symmetry.space_group_name_H-M   'P 1'
#
loop_
_entity.id
_entity.type
_entity.pdbx_description
1 polymer ?
#
loop_
_entity_poly.entity_id
_entity_poly.type
_entity_poly.pdbx_seq_one_letter_code
_entity_poly.pdbx_strand_id
1 'polypeptide(L)'
;MNCCHEVTNEDGQGKSWSESAGEGTAGQAPDVRLILHRGFYLIPGVNSPVVVDQIQNWEIRDSDIFLITYPKSGTIWMQQIIILIEAKGNAMATAGKPNCERMPWIEVKGSEETFLQAPLSSPRLSVTHLPYRLLPVGLRQKKAKIIYVARNPKDALVSYYHFHHFAAVLETPKDFNDFFEKFMDGRVYGNTWFEHIKAYYSHKDEMNILYVTYEDMIQDLRSVVEKVCSFLDRELTDSQMASVVEHARFNNMVRNPSANYRQVSATLLNQQRGSFMRKGTVGDWKNLFSVAQSERFDKVFQEEMTDVPLSFKWDLKEVSPSG
;
A
#
# COMPACT_ATOMS: atom_id res chain seq x y z
N MET A 1 15.04 54.30 -4.52
CA MET A 1 13.60 53.96 -4.70
C MET A 1 13.52 52.45 -4.46
N ASN A 2 13.48 52.02 -3.19
CA ASN A 2 12.27 51.81 -2.37
C ASN A 2 11.25 50.92 -3.10
N CYS A 3 10.77 49.78 -2.61
CA CYS A 3 10.74 49.25 -1.25
C CYS A 3 10.67 47.71 -1.29
N CYS A 4 11.18 47.11 -0.22
CA CYS A 4 10.93 45.74 0.21
C CYS A 4 9.42 45.45 0.33
N HIS A 5 9.03 44.22 0.00
CA HIS A 5 8.12 43.45 0.84
C HIS A 5 8.58 42.00 0.85
N GLU A 6 9.28 41.64 1.92
CA GLU A 6 9.31 40.28 2.44
C GLU A 6 7.88 39.88 2.78
N VAL A 7 7.44 38.74 2.24
CA VAL A 7 6.37 37.95 2.85
C VAL A 7 7.03 36.64 3.26
N THR A 8 7.65 36.67 4.43
CA THR A 8 7.91 35.47 5.21
C THR A 8 6.57 35.00 5.77
N ASN A 9 6.08 33.86 5.30
CA ASN A 9 5.11 33.11 6.08
C ASN A 9 5.89 32.33 7.13
N GLU A 10 5.81 32.80 8.37
CA GLU A 10 6.10 32.03 9.57
C GLU A 10 5.14 30.83 9.56
N ASP A 11 5.66 29.66 9.20
CA ASP A 11 5.48 28.43 10.00
C ASP A 11 5.98 27.17 9.31
N GLY A 12 6.31 27.17 8.00
CA GLY A 12 7.07 26.06 7.37
C GLY A 12 6.53 24.63 7.58
N GLN A 13 5.30 24.48 8.08
CA GLN A 13 4.65 23.21 8.36
C GLN A 13 3.75 22.88 7.17
N GLY A 14 4.19 21.91 6.37
CA GLY A 14 3.30 21.26 5.40
C GLY A 14 2.12 20.64 6.14
N LYS A 15 0.92 20.78 5.56
CA LYS A 15 -0.32 20.23 6.12
C LYS A 15 -0.17 18.75 6.43
N SER A 16 -0.57 18.36 7.64
CA SER A 16 -0.56 16.97 8.06
C SER A 16 -1.53 16.14 7.23
N TRP A 17 -1.23 14.85 7.05
CA TRP A 17 -2.15 13.86 6.46
C TRP A 17 -3.52 13.82 7.19
N SER A 18 -3.56 14.24 8.47
CA SER A 18 -4.80 14.35 9.26
C SER A 18 -5.67 15.56 8.89
N GLU A 19 -5.08 16.63 8.32
CA GLU A 19 -5.78 17.89 8.03
C GLU A 19 -6.35 17.92 6.59
N SER A 20 -5.90 17.01 5.74
CA SER A 20 -6.35 16.88 4.34
C SER A 20 -7.61 16.01 4.20
N ALA A 21 -7.93 15.20 5.22
CA ALA A 21 -9.23 14.56 5.39
C ALA A 21 -10.22 15.61 5.91
N GLY A 22 -11.08 16.12 5.02
CA GLY A 22 -11.82 17.36 5.22
C GLY A 22 -12.67 17.45 6.48
N GLU A 23 -12.87 18.69 6.93
CA GLU A 23 -13.88 19.07 7.91
C GLU A 23 -15.27 18.67 7.41
N GLY A 24 -15.82 17.59 7.97
CA GLY A 24 -17.21 17.22 7.78
C GLY A 24 -18.12 18.16 8.56
N THR A 25 -19.24 18.57 7.95
CA THR A 25 -20.33 19.27 8.63
C THR A 25 -20.78 18.47 9.84
N ALA A 26 -20.74 19.08 11.03
CA ALA A 26 -21.14 18.43 12.27
C ALA A 26 -22.57 17.87 12.16
N GLY A 27 -22.72 16.54 12.30
CA GLY A 27 -24.02 15.89 12.54
C GLY A 27 -24.47 14.79 11.56
N GLN A 28 -23.79 14.54 10.44
CA GLN A 28 -24.11 13.40 9.55
C GLN A 28 -23.01 12.34 9.62
N ALA A 29 -23.42 11.06 9.72
CA ALA A 29 -22.50 9.95 9.56
C ALA A 29 -21.84 10.05 8.17
N PRO A 30 -20.51 9.82 8.05
CA PRO A 30 -19.82 9.93 6.77
C PRO A 30 -20.44 8.97 5.74
N ASP A 31 -20.66 9.45 4.52
CA ASP A 31 -21.04 8.58 3.41
C ASP A 31 -19.85 7.67 3.07
N VAL A 32 -19.98 6.39 3.37
CA VAL A 32 -18.96 5.37 3.15
C VAL A 32 -19.18 4.59 1.85
N ARG A 33 -20.18 4.97 1.04
CA ARG A 33 -20.46 4.31 -0.22
C ARG A 33 -19.40 4.66 -1.26
N LEU A 34 -18.76 3.63 -1.81
CA LEU A 34 -17.74 3.83 -2.83
C LEU A 34 -18.29 4.52 -4.08
N ILE A 35 -17.50 5.44 -4.65
CA ILE A 35 -17.85 6.19 -5.85
C ILE A 35 -17.16 5.54 -7.04
N LEU A 36 -17.91 5.06 -8.02
CA LEU A 36 -17.33 4.55 -9.26
C LEU A 36 -16.86 5.71 -10.13
N HIS A 37 -15.55 5.88 -10.27
CA HIS A 37 -14.94 6.91 -11.10
C HIS A 37 -14.04 6.27 -12.15
N ARG A 38 -14.30 6.53 -13.43
CA ARG A 38 -13.59 5.92 -14.56
C ARG A 38 -13.42 4.41 -14.40
N GLY A 39 -14.40 3.67 -13.89
CA GLY A 39 -14.31 2.21 -13.69
C GLY A 39 -13.42 1.76 -12.51
N PHE A 40 -13.13 2.64 -11.55
CA PHE A 40 -12.42 2.32 -10.30
C PHE A 40 -13.21 2.88 -9.12
N TYR A 41 -13.37 2.08 -8.06
CA TYR A 41 -14.08 2.53 -6.86
C TYR A 41 -13.18 3.43 -6.00
N LEU A 42 -13.65 4.64 -5.70
CA LEU A 42 -13.01 5.62 -4.83
C LEU A 42 -13.68 5.66 -3.45
N ILE A 43 -12.89 5.89 -2.41
CA ILE A 43 -13.36 6.07 -1.03
C ILE A 43 -13.72 7.55 -0.83
N PRO A 44 -15.00 7.90 -0.56
CA PRO A 44 -15.39 9.29 -0.30
C PRO A 44 -14.60 9.90 0.86
N GLY A 45 -14.26 11.18 0.73
CA GLY A 45 -13.49 11.92 1.75
C GLY A 45 -11.99 11.58 1.80
N VAL A 46 -11.57 10.43 1.26
CA VAL A 46 -10.16 10.01 1.18
C VAL A 46 -9.59 10.26 -0.22
N ASN A 47 -10.31 9.82 -1.26
CA ASN A 47 -9.91 10.02 -2.64
C ASN A 47 -10.69 11.18 -3.27
N SER A 48 -10.07 11.86 -4.24
CA SER A 48 -10.71 12.90 -5.05
C SER A 48 -10.72 12.47 -6.51
N PRO A 49 -11.88 12.39 -7.19
CA PRO A 49 -11.94 12.13 -8.63
C PRO A 49 -11.05 13.08 -9.44
N VAL A 50 -11.00 14.36 -9.05
CA VAL A 50 -10.18 15.39 -9.70
C VAL A 50 -8.68 15.06 -9.59
N VAL A 51 -8.23 14.71 -8.38
CA VAL A 51 -6.83 14.32 -8.15
C VAL A 51 -6.51 13.06 -8.95
N VAL A 52 -7.39 12.05 -8.92
CA VAL A 52 -7.20 10.79 -9.65
C VAL A 52 -7.10 11.02 -11.16
N ASP A 53 -7.85 11.97 -11.73
CA ASP A 53 -7.75 12.32 -13.15
C ASP A 53 -6.44 13.03 -13.51
N GLN A 54 -5.87 13.79 -12.58
CA GLN A 54 -4.62 14.52 -12.79
C GLN A 54 -3.37 13.65 -12.65
N ILE A 55 -3.42 12.58 -11.85
CA ILE A 55 -2.27 11.69 -11.56
C ILE A 55 -1.57 11.20 -12.85
N GLN A 56 -2.34 10.92 -13.91
CA GLN A 56 -1.75 10.45 -15.17
C GLN A 56 -0.76 11.47 -15.78
N ASN A 57 -0.97 12.75 -15.52
CA ASN A 57 -0.20 13.87 -16.05
C ASN A 57 0.93 14.33 -15.12
N TRP A 58 1.06 13.75 -13.93
CA TRP A 58 2.11 14.14 -13.00
C TRP A 58 3.48 13.79 -13.56
N GLU A 59 4.41 14.75 -13.48
CA GLU A 59 5.79 14.53 -13.88
C GLU A 59 6.46 13.53 -12.93
N ILE A 60 6.95 12.44 -13.50
CA ILE A 60 7.77 11.43 -12.81
C ILE A 60 9.24 11.77 -12.96
N ARG A 61 10.06 11.54 -11.93
CA ARG A 61 11.52 11.71 -11.93
C ARG A 61 12.17 10.33 -11.97
N ASP A 62 13.37 10.22 -12.54
CA ASP A 62 14.08 8.93 -12.60
C ASP A 62 14.47 8.41 -11.21
N SER A 63 14.60 9.32 -10.24
CA SER A 63 14.88 9.00 -8.84
C SER A 63 13.65 8.57 -8.04
N ASP A 64 12.43 8.67 -8.56
CA ASP A 64 11.25 8.28 -7.77
C ASP A 64 11.22 6.78 -7.49
N ILE A 65 10.62 6.42 -6.36
CA ILE A 65 10.41 5.04 -5.95
C ILE A 65 8.92 4.87 -5.62
N PHE A 66 8.27 4.01 -6.39
CA PHE A 66 6.86 3.67 -6.22
C PHE A 66 6.69 2.29 -5.61
N LEU A 67 5.85 2.20 -4.59
CA LEU A 67 5.34 0.93 -4.07
C LEU A 67 3.90 0.75 -4.53
N ILE A 68 3.66 -0.32 -5.28
CA ILE A 68 2.35 -0.65 -5.82
C ILE A 68 1.87 -1.96 -5.19
N THR A 69 0.63 -1.97 -4.73
CA THR A 69 0.03 -3.17 -4.15
C THR A 69 -1.46 -3.19 -4.43
N TYR A 70 -2.06 -4.36 -4.59
CA TYR A 70 -3.49 -4.48 -4.30
C TYR A 70 -3.71 -4.26 -2.79
N PRO A 71 -4.81 -3.63 -2.34
CA PRO A 71 -5.06 -3.40 -0.92
C PRO A 71 -4.82 -4.64 -0.05
N LYS A 72 -4.16 -4.43 1.09
CA LYS A 72 -3.87 -5.47 2.11
C LYS A 72 -2.86 -6.55 1.70
N SER A 73 -2.00 -6.24 0.73
CA SER A 73 -0.94 -7.14 0.26
C SER A 73 0.45 -6.91 0.89
N GLY A 74 0.54 -6.16 2.00
CA GLY A 74 1.83 -5.89 2.69
C GLY A 74 2.42 -4.51 2.47
N THR A 75 1.61 -3.55 2.01
CA THR A 75 2.01 -2.17 1.70
C THR A 75 2.82 -1.50 2.81
N ILE A 76 2.32 -1.53 4.06
CA ILE A 76 2.98 -0.87 5.19
C ILE A 76 4.33 -1.53 5.53
N TRP A 77 4.43 -2.84 5.31
CA TRP A 77 5.65 -3.57 5.56
C TRP A 77 6.73 -3.18 4.55
N MET A 78 6.39 -3.14 3.27
CA MET A 78 7.32 -2.70 2.23
C MET A 78 7.62 -1.19 2.32
N GLN A 79 6.67 -0.34 2.72
CA GLN A 79 6.94 1.06 3.05
C GLN A 79 8.06 1.17 4.10
N GLN A 80 7.95 0.42 5.21
CA GLN A 80 8.94 0.43 6.27
C GLN A 80 10.32 -0.01 5.76
N ILE A 81 10.37 -1.05 4.94
CA ILE A 81 11.61 -1.55 4.34
C ILE A 81 12.26 -0.46 3.47
N ILE A 82 11.52 0.13 2.53
CA ILE A 82 12.04 1.16 1.62
C ILE A 82 12.52 2.37 2.42
N ILE A 83 11.74 2.85 3.39
CA ILE A 83 12.10 3.99 4.25
C ILE A 83 13.39 3.70 5.04
N LEU A 84 13.54 2.49 5.59
CA LEU A 84 14.75 2.10 6.31
C LEU A 84 15.96 1.95 5.38
N ILE A 85 15.78 1.45 4.16
CA ILE A 85 16.85 1.37 3.16
C ILE A 85 17.37 2.76 2.80
N GLU A 86 16.47 3.71 2.50
CA GLU A 86 16.88 5.10 2.19
C GLU A 86 17.55 5.78 3.40
N ALA A 87 17.15 5.40 4.63
CA ALA A 87 17.79 5.85 5.86
C ALA A 87 19.07 5.04 6.23
N LYS A 88 19.56 4.16 5.36
CA LYS A 88 20.71 3.27 5.60
C LYS A 88 20.63 2.50 6.92
N GLY A 89 19.44 1.98 7.23
CA GLY A 89 19.16 1.24 8.47
C GLY A 89 19.09 2.11 9.73
N ASN A 90 19.14 3.44 9.62
CA ASN A 90 19.01 4.34 10.78
C ASN A 90 17.53 4.52 11.17
N ALA A 91 17.04 3.66 12.05
CA ALA A 91 15.66 3.70 12.52
C ALA A 91 15.31 5.04 13.23
N MET A 92 16.27 5.67 13.92
CA MET A 92 16.05 6.95 14.60
C MET A 92 15.80 8.09 13.63
N ALA A 93 16.48 8.10 12.47
CA ALA A 93 16.22 9.07 11.40
C ALA A 93 14.81 8.91 10.80
N THR A 94 14.20 7.73 10.95
CA THR A 94 12.84 7.43 10.49
C THR A 94 11.77 7.61 11.58
N ALA A 95 12.14 8.07 12.78
CA ALA A 95 11.20 8.28 13.89
C ALA A 95 10.41 9.60 13.75
N GLY A 96 9.32 9.76 14.49
CA GLY A 96 8.65 11.06 14.67
C GLY A 96 7.58 11.45 13.63
N LYS A 97 7.48 10.73 12.51
CA LYS A 97 6.34 10.82 11.58
C LYS A 97 5.79 9.42 11.28
N PRO A 98 4.52 9.26 10.92
CA PRO A 98 4.00 8.03 10.34
C PRO A 98 4.58 7.72 8.95
N ASN A 99 4.62 6.46 8.54
CA ASN A 99 5.08 6.07 7.22
C ASN A 99 4.18 6.62 6.10
N CYS A 100 2.89 6.84 6.36
CA CYS A 100 1.98 7.46 5.39
C CYS A 100 2.35 8.91 5.04
N GLU A 101 3.06 9.62 5.92
CA GLU A 101 3.58 10.96 5.62
C GLU A 101 4.91 10.91 4.86
N ARG A 102 5.74 9.89 5.12
CA ARG A 102 7.02 9.70 4.42
C ARG A 102 6.87 9.13 3.01
N MET A 103 5.88 8.26 2.83
CA MET A 103 5.60 7.56 1.59
C MET A 103 4.09 7.60 1.34
N PRO A 104 3.53 8.76 0.96
CA PRO A 104 2.10 8.96 0.82
C PRO A 104 1.51 8.19 -0.37
N TRP A 105 0.21 7.90 -0.29
CA TRP A 105 -0.56 7.42 -1.44
C TRP A 105 -0.87 8.58 -2.37
N ILE A 106 -0.52 8.46 -3.65
CA ILE A 106 -0.74 9.52 -4.65
C ILE A 106 -2.22 9.78 -4.93
N GLU A 107 -3.08 8.79 -4.69
CA GLU A 107 -4.52 8.92 -4.90
C GLU A 107 -5.28 9.47 -3.69
N VAL A 108 -4.59 9.78 -2.59
CA VAL A 108 -5.20 10.39 -1.41
C VAL A 108 -5.24 11.91 -1.57
N LYS A 109 -6.38 12.51 -1.21
CA LYS A 109 -6.59 13.95 -1.24
C LYS A 109 -5.49 14.67 -0.46
N GLY A 110 -4.91 15.71 -1.07
CA GLY A 110 -3.82 16.50 -0.48
C GLY A 110 -2.41 15.98 -0.78
N SER A 111 -2.25 14.75 -1.29
CA SER A 111 -0.93 14.22 -1.65
C SER A 111 -0.29 14.91 -2.85
N GLU A 112 -1.09 15.52 -3.73
CA GLU A 112 -0.63 16.23 -4.93
C GLU A 112 0.42 17.31 -4.61
N GLU A 113 0.13 18.17 -3.63
CA GLU A 113 1.03 19.26 -3.23
C GLU A 113 2.36 18.70 -2.75
N THR A 114 2.33 17.69 -1.86
CA THR A 114 3.52 17.02 -1.37
C THR A 114 4.32 16.36 -2.50
N PHE A 115 3.64 15.74 -3.46
CA PHE A 115 4.30 15.04 -4.57
C PHE A 115 4.94 16.00 -5.57
N LEU A 116 4.21 17.05 -5.99
CA LEU A 116 4.66 17.98 -7.01
C LEU A 116 5.71 18.97 -6.48
N GLN A 117 5.63 19.37 -5.20
CA GLN A 117 6.55 20.32 -4.59
C GLN A 117 7.75 19.67 -3.87
N ALA A 118 7.86 18.34 -3.88
CA ALA A 118 8.98 17.66 -3.20
C ALA A 118 10.34 18.13 -3.73
N PRO A 119 11.34 18.38 -2.85
CA PRO A 119 12.68 18.82 -3.25
C PRO A 119 13.33 17.88 -4.28
N LEU A 120 14.16 18.45 -5.16
CA LEU A 120 14.91 17.67 -6.16
C LEU A 120 16.08 16.88 -5.56
N SER A 121 16.51 17.23 -4.34
CA SER A 121 17.67 16.65 -3.66
C SER A 121 17.45 15.23 -3.12
N SER A 122 16.23 14.70 -3.20
CA SER A 122 15.89 13.39 -2.63
C SER A 122 14.84 12.67 -3.47
N PRO A 123 14.89 11.33 -3.52
CA PRO A 123 13.89 10.55 -4.24
C PRO A 123 12.52 10.73 -3.60
N ARG A 124 11.46 10.87 -4.41
CA ARG A 124 10.09 10.82 -3.88
C ARG A 124 9.73 9.37 -3.64
N LEU A 125 9.30 9.06 -2.43
CA LEU A 125 8.75 7.76 -2.08
C LEU A 125 7.23 7.86 -2.18
N SER A 126 6.59 6.99 -2.93
CA SER A 126 5.14 7.07 -3.15
C SER A 126 4.49 5.70 -3.19
N VAL A 127 3.27 5.60 -2.69
CA VAL A 127 2.46 4.38 -2.73
C VAL A 127 1.28 4.57 -3.66
N THR A 128 0.79 3.49 -4.24
CA THR A 128 -0.55 3.49 -4.84
C THR A 128 -1.22 2.12 -4.84
N HIS A 129 -2.55 2.14 -4.80
CA HIS A 129 -3.45 1.02 -5.08
C HIS A 129 -4.20 1.17 -6.40
N LEU A 130 -3.85 2.18 -7.21
CA LEU A 130 -4.53 2.43 -8.47
C LEU A 130 -4.31 1.28 -9.47
N PRO A 131 -5.30 0.98 -10.32
CA PRO A 131 -5.10 0.07 -11.44
C PRO A 131 -4.10 0.69 -12.45
N TYR A 132 -3.36 -0.17 -13.17
CA TYR A 132 -2.33 0.22 -14.14
C TYR A 132 -2.73 1.39 -15.07
N ARG A 133 -3.96 1.37 -15.57
CA ARG A 133 -4.50 2.38 -16.49
C ARG A 133 -4.67 3.79 -15.88
N LEU A 134 -4.63 3.92 -14.55
CA LEU A 134 -4.74 5.20 -13.83
C LEU A 134 -3.39 5.71 -13.31
N LEU A 135 -2.29 5.00 -13.54
CA LEU A 135 -0.95 5.44 -13.14
C LEU A 135 -0.49 6.70 -13.88
N PRO A 136 0.48 7.43 -13.31
CA PRO A 136 1.28 8.40 -14.06
C PRO A 136 1.84 7.79 -15.35
N VAL A 137 1.74 8.51 -16.47
CA VAL A 137 2.23 8.03 -17.78
C VAL A 137 3.71 7.67 -17.73
N GLY A 138 4.52 8.45 -17.00
CA GLY A 138 5.96 8.21 -16.87
C GLY A 138 6.30 6.81 -16.34
N LEU A 139 5.51 6.28 -15.39
CA LEU A 139 5.73 4.93 -14.86
C LEU A 139 5.57 3.84 -15.92
N ARG A 140 4.62 4.03 -16.85
CA ARG A 140 4.39 3.14 -18.01
C ARG A 140 5.44 3.28 -19.12
N GLN A 141 6.40 4.19 -18.95
CA GLN A 141 7.48 4.47 -19.88
C GLN A 141 8.85 4.19 -19.24
N LYS A 142 8.89 3.25 -18.28
CA LYS A 142 10.09 2.88 -17.48
C LYS A 142 10.74 4.03 -16.71
N LYS A 143 10.05 5.15 -16.52
CA LYS A 143 10.53 6.24 -15.66
C LYS A 143 10.30 5.83 -14.21
N ALA A 144 11.28 6.07 -13.33
CA ALA A 144 11.30 5.65 -11.93
C ALA A 144 11.41 4.14 -11.68
N LYS A 145 11.58 3.75 -10.41
CA LYS A 145 11.61 2.35 -9.97
C LYS A 145 10.31 1.98 -9.27
N ILE A 146 9.75 0.82 -9.63
CA ILE A 146 8.49 0.33 -9.06
C ILE A 146 8.75 -0.97 -8.32
N ILE A 147 8.31 -1.07 -7.07
CA ILE A 147 8.23 -2.32 -6.32
C ILE A 147 6.77 -2.71 -6.23
N TYR A 148 6.41 -3.84 -6.82
CA TYR A 148 5.07 -4.40 -6.74
C TYR A 148 5.04 -5.53 -5.73
N VAL A 149 4.20 -5.40 -4.69
CA VAL A 149 3.99 -6.48 -3.71
C VAL A 149 2.64 -7.16 -3.96
N ALA A 150 2.70 -8.42 -4.36
CA ALA A 150 1.56 -9.31 -4.48
C ALA A 150 1.39 -10.14 -3.20
N ARG A 151 0.18 -10.58 -2.91
CA ARG A 151 -0.13 -11.51 -1.81
C ARG A 151 -1.14 -12.52 -2.30
N ASN A 152 -1.10 -13.74 -1.78
CA ASN A 152 -2.14 -14.72 -2.09
C ASN A 152 -3.53 -14.12 -1.82
N PRO A 153 -4.48 -14.25 -2.77
CA PRO A 153 -5.70 -13.46 -2.72
C PRO A 153 -6.67 -13.87 -1.62
N LYS A 154 -6.60 -15.12 -1.14
CA LYS A 154 -7.45 -15.59 -0.03
C LYS A 154 -7.07 -14.89 1.28
N ASP A 155 -5.78 -14.78 1.61
CA ASP A 155 -5.34 -14.00 2.77
C ASP A 155 -5.53 -12.50 2.58
N ALA A 156 -5.36 -11.99 1.36
CA ALA A 156 -5.65 -10.59 1.05
C ALA A 156 -7.13 -10.28 1.35
N LEU A 157 -8.06 -11.13 0.91
CA LEU A 157 -9.50 -11.03 1.16
C LEU A 157 -9.79 -11.03 2.68
N VAL A 158 -9.29 -12.01 3.44
CA VAL A 158 -9.47 -12.05 4.91
C VAL A 158 -8.93 -10.80 5.58
N SER A 159 -7.74 -10.35 5.18
CA SER A 159 -7.17 -9.13 5.73
C SER A 159 -7.99 -7.90 5.38
N TYR A 160 -8.67 -7.90 4.24
CA TYR A 160 -9.50 -6.80 3.78
C TYR A 160 -10.87 -6.76 4.46
N TYR A 161 -11.46 -7.93 4.72
CA TYR A 161 -12.66 -8.07 5.55
C TYR A 161 -12.48 -7.43 6.93
N HIS A 162 -11.38 -7.78 7.62
CA HIS A 162 -11.07 -7.18 8.92
C HIS A 162 -10.74 -5.70 8.81
N PHE A 163 -10.12 -5.26 7.71
CA PHE A 163 -9.82 -3.84 7.52
C PHE A 163 -11.08 -3.00 7.33
N HIS A 164 -12.14 -3.51 6.68
CA HIS A 164 -13.42 -2.79 6.59
C HIS A 164 -14.13 -2.64 7.95
N HIS A 165 -13.89 -3.54 8.90
CA HIS A 165 -14.37 -3.37 10.27
C HIS A 165 -13.59 -2.30 11.05
N PHE A 166 -12.30 -2.14 10.70
CA PHE A 166 -11.37 -1.25 11.38
C PHE A 166 -11.38 0.19 10.81
N ALA A 167 -11.45 0.33 9.49
CA ALA A 167 -11.45 1.62 8.81
C ALA A 167 -12.80 2.32 8.97
N ALA A 168 -12.78 3.56 9.46
CA ALA A 168 -13.98 4.36 9.68
C ALA A 168 -14.61 4.90 8.38
N VAL A 169 -13.83 4.90 7.30
CA VAL A 169 -14.19 5.43 5.97
C VAL A 169 -14.74 4.38 5.01
N LEU A 170 -14.89 3.13 5.46
CA LEU A 170 -15.40 2.02 4.66
C LEU A 170 -16.69 1.48 5.26
N GLU A 171 -17.56 0.96 4.41
CA GLU A 171 -18.74 0.22 4.84
C GLU A 171 -18.30 -0.99 5.69
N THR A 172 -18.85 -1.11 6.90
CA THR A 172 -18.65 -2.31 7.72
C THR A 172 -19.46 -3.46 7.08
N PRO A 173 -18.82 -4.56 6.65
CA PRO A 173 -19.52 -5.66 6.01
C PRO A 173 -20.45 -6.34 7.01
N LYS A 174 -21.58 -6.88 6.54
CA LYS A 174 -22.54 -7.58 7.40
C LYS A 174 -21.91 -8.83 8.04
N ASP A 175 -21.26 -9.63 7.21
CA ASP A 175 -20.56 -10.86 7.58
C ASP A 175 -19.52 -11.19 6.49
N PHE A 176 -18.77 -12.28 6.70
CA PHE A 176 -17.74 -12.69 5.76
C PHE A 176 -18.31 -13.13 4.40
N ASN A 177 -19.52 -13.69 4.35
CA ASN A 177 -20.14 -14.14 3.11
C ASN A 177 -20.52 -12.95 2.22
N ASP A 178 -21.13 -11.92 2.80
CA ASP A 178 -21.41 -10.66 2.10
C ASP A 178 -20.13 -10.05 1.53
N PHE A 179 -19.07 -10.00 2.34
CA PHE A 179 -17.80 -9.43 1.91
C PHE A 179 -17.10 -10.28 0.84
N PHE A 180 -17.19 -11.61 0.94
CA PHE A 180 -16.66 -12.52 -0.06
C PHE A 180 -17.27 -12.24 -1.44
N GLU A 181 -18.60 -12.11 -1.54
CA GLU A 181 -19.25 -11.77 -2.82
C GLU A 181 -18.83 -10.39 -3.33
N LYS A 182 -18.78 -9.37 -2.45
CA LYS A 182 -18.31 -8.03 -2.85
C LYS A 182 -16.87 -8.06 -3.38
N PHE A 183 -15.99 -8.83 -2.76
CA PHE A 183 -14.60 -8.98 -3.21
C PHE A 183 -14.52 -9.71 -4.55
N MET A 184 -15.24 -10.82 -4.72
CA MET A 184 -15.26 -11.59 -5.97
C MET A 184 -15.80 -10.77 -7.15
N ASP A 185 -16.82 -9.94 -6.90
CA ASP A 185 -17.40 -9.04 -7.91
C ASP A 185 -16.57 -7.77 -8.16
N GLY A 186 -15.48 -7.56 -7.42
CA GLY A 186 -14.68 -6.33 -7.48
C GLY A 186 -15.42 -5.08 -6.98
N ARG A 187 -16.48 -5.24 -6.19
CA ARG A 187 -17.27 -4.15 -5.56
C ARG A 187 -16.60 -3.64 -4.28
N VAL A 188 -15.29 -3.44 -4.34
CA VAL A 188 -14.43 -2.94 -3.26
C VAL A 188 -13.42 -1.93 -3.84
N TYR A 189 -12.82 -1.09 -2.99
CA TYR A 189 -11.69 -0.27 -3.41
C TYR A 189 -10.53 -1.18 -3.85
N GLY A 190 -9.95 -0.94 -5.01
CA GLY A 190 -9.01 -1.88 -5.64
C GLY A 190 -9.60 -2.71 -6.80
N ASN A 191 -10.93 -2.71 -6.98
CA ASN A 191 -11.66 -3.57 -7.91
C ASN A 191 -11.36 -5.07 -7.65
N THR A 192 -11.32 -5.91 -8.69
CA THR A 192 -10.93 -7.31 -8.53
C THR A 192 -9.42 -7.43 -8.33
N TRP A 193 -9.00 -8.32 -7.43
CA TRP A 193 -7.58 -8.65 -7.27
C TRP A 193 -6.97 -9.19 -8.57
N PHE A 194 -7.75 -9.98 -9.33
CA PHE A 194 -7.32 -10.62 -10.57
C PHE A 194 -6.98 -9.60 -11.66
N GLU A 195 -7.87 -8.64 -11.94
CA GLU A 195 -7.60 -7.59 -12.92
C GLU A 195 -6.40 -6.74 -12.52
N HIS A 196 -6.27 -6.42 -11.24
CA HIS A 196 -5.14 -5.63 -10.75
C HIS A 196 -3.83 -6.36 -11.05
N ILE A 197 -3.66 -7.60 -10.59
CA ILE A 197 -2.42 -8.37 -10.80
C ILE A 197 -2.15 -8.59 -12.29
N LYS A 198 -3.17 -9.00 -13.07
CA LYS A 198 -3.03 -9.24 -14.51
C LYS A 198 -2.60 -8.00 -15.28
N ALA A 199 -3.22 -6.85 -15.00
CA ALA A 199 -2.90 -5.61 -15.70
C ALA A 199 -1.45 -5.20 -15.45
N TYR A 200 -0.99 -5.27 -14.21
CA TYR A 200 0.41 -4.96 -13.91
C TYR A 200 1.39 -5.97 -14.50
N TYR A 201 1.07 -7.26 -14.45
CA TYR A 201 1.96 -8.31 -14.93
C TYR A 201 2.09 -8.32 -16.45
N SER A 202 0.98 -8.13 -17.17
CA SER A 202 0.96 -8.06 -18.64
C SER A 202 1.78 -6.89 -19.20
N HIS A 203 1.86 -5.77 -18.47
CA HIS A 203 2.62 -4.59 -18.88
C HIS A 203 3.98 -4.47 -18.18
N LYS A 204 4.45 -5.52 -17.49
CA LYS A 204 5.69 -5.46 -16.69
C LYS A 204 6.91 -5.04 -17.53
N ASP A 205 6.94 -5.42 -18.81
CA ASP A 205 8.06 -5.17 -19.71
C ASP A 205 8.10 -3.72 -20.23
N GLU A 206 7.04 -2.95 -19.99
CA GLU A 206 6.93 -1.50 -20.24
C GLU A 206 7.30 -0.67 -19.01
N MET A 207 7.48 -1.32 -17.87
CA MET A 207 7.78 -0.70 -16.58
C MET A 207 9.17 -1.10 -16.09
N ASN A 208 9.74 -0.31 -15.20
CA ASN A 208 10.91 -0.70 -14.43
C ASN A 208 10.43 -1.23 -13.07
N ILE A 209 10.06 -2.51 -13.04
CA ILE A 209 9.26 -3.10 -11.96
C ILE A 209 9.92 -4.34 -11.35
N LEU A 210 9.98 -4.37 -10.02
CA LEU A 210 10.37 -5.51 -9.21
C LEU A 210 9.14 -6.17 -8.58
N TYR A 211 8.92 -7.44 -8.87
CA TYR A 211 7.89 -8.24 -8.19
C TYR A 211 8.44 -8.90 -6.92
N VAL A 212 7.68 -8.75 -5.84
CA VAL A 212 7.87 -9.38 -4.54
C VAL A 212 6.53 -9.97 -4.10
N THR A 213 6.56 -11.14 -3.45
CA THR A 213 5.35 -11.68 -2.80
C THR A 213 5.43 -11.45 -1.29
N TYR A 214 4.29 -11.19 -0.66
CA TYR A 214 4.16 -11.12 0.80
C TYR A 214 4.65 -12.41 1.46
N GLU A 215 4.41 -13.54 0.81
CA GLU A 215 4.81 -14.86 1.26
C GLU A 215 6.34 -15.01 1.31
N ASP A 216 7.06 -14.51 0.31
CA ASP A 216 8.53 -14.49 0.32
C ASP A 216 9.08 -13.59 1.42
N MET A 217 8.43 -12.46 1.70
CA MET A 217 8.82 -11.57 2.80
C MET A 217 8.70 -12.26 4.16
N ILE A 218 7.70 -13.12 4.36
CA ILE A 218 7.53 -13.91 5.58
C ILE A 218 8.57 -15.03 5.66
N GLN A 219 8.84 -15.70 4.55
CA GLN A 219 9.74 -16.84 4.50
C GLN A 219 11.20 -16.45 4.69
N ASP A 220 11.67 -15.43 3.98
CA ASP A 220 13.03 -14.92 4.08
C ASP A 220 13.09 -13.41 3.81
N LEU A 221 12.84 -12.64 4.87
CA LEU A 221 12.86 -11.19 4.80
C LEU A 221 14.22 -10.64 4.35
N ARG A 222 15.34 -11.27 4.75
CA ARG A 222 16.68 -10.75 4.42
C ARG A 222 16.93 -10.82 2.94
N SER A 223 16.68 -11.96 2.32
CA SER A 223 16.82 -12.14 0.87
C SER A 223 15.94 -11.17 0.08
N VAL A 224 14.72 -10.88 0.56
CA VAL A 224 13.85 -9.88 -0.07
C VAL A 224 14.43 -8.46 0.06
N VAL A 225 14.94 -8.07 1.24
CA VAL A 225 15.56 -6.76 1.44
C VAL A 225 16.82 -6.60 0.56
N GLU A 226 17.63 -7.64 0.42
CA GLU A 226 18.79 -7.66 -0.49
C GLU A 226 18.37 -7.45 -1.95
N LYS A 227 17.33 -8.16 -2.40
CA LYS A 227 16.74 -8.00 -3.74
C LYS A 227 16.23 -6.58 -3.98
N VAL A 228 15.57 -5.98 -2.98
CA VAL A 228 15.09 -4.60 -3.03
C VAL A 228 16.25 -3.61 -3.09
N CYS A 229 17.30 -3.79 -2.27
CA CYS A 229 18.50 -2.95 -2.30
C CYS A 229 19.19 -2.98 -3.66
N SER A 230 19.39 -4.18 -4.22
CA SER A 230 19.97 -4.36 -5.55
C SER A 230 19.13 -3.67 -6.62
N PHE A 231 17.81 -3.85 -6.61
CA PHE A 231 16.93 -3.20 -7.57
C PHE A 231 16.95 -1.66 -7.43
N LEU A 232 17.04 -1.14 -6.21
CA LEU A 232 17.08 0.29 -5.94
C LEU A 232 18.47 0.92 -6.14
N ASP A 233 19.51 0.15 -6.47
CA ASP A 233 20.91 0.59 -6.48
C ASP A 233 21.31 1.22 -5.14
N ARG A 234 21.07 0.48 -4.05
CA ARG A 234 21.41 0.88 -2.69
C ARG A 234 22.37 -0.12 -2.08
N GLU A 235 23.53 0.35 -1.66
CA GLU A 235 24.49 -0.45 -0.91
C GLU A 235 24.31 -0.21 0.58
N LEU A 236 24.16 -1.30 1.32
CA LEU A 236 24.11 -1.32 2.77
C LEU A 236 25.26 -2.18 3.29
N THR A 237 25.90 -1.75 4.37
CA THR A 237 26.80 -2.64 5.13
C THR A 237 26.00 -3.76 5.79
N ASP A 238 26.67 -4.85 6.19
CA ASP A 238 26.00 -5.94 6.91
C ASP A 238 25.25 -5.47 8.16
N SER A 239 25.80 -4.51 8.90
CA SER A 239 25.16 -3.93 10.07
C SER A 239 23.92 -3.10 9.72
N GLN A 240 23.96 -2.34 8.63
CA GLN A 240 22.82 -1.58 8.14
C GLN A 240 21.71 -2.52 7.63
N MET A 241 22.09 -3.56 6.86
CA MET A 241 21.18 -4.61 6.40
C MET A 241 20.49 -5.32 7.58
N ALA A 242 21.28 -5.74 8.58
CA ALA A 242 20.74 -6.36 9.79
C ALA A 242 19.77 -5.42 10.53
N SER A 243 20.08 -4.12 10.59
CA SER A 243 19.19 -3.10 11.17
C SER A 243 17.87 -2.98 10.41
N VAL A 244 17.92 -2.90 9.07
CA VAL A 244 16.71 -2.84 8.22
C VAL A 244 15.83 -4.07 8.48
N VAL A 245 16.41 -5.26 8.43
CA VAL A 245 15.68 -6.53 8.65
C VAL A 245 15.06 -6.57 10.04
N GLU A 246 15.82 -6.24 11.09
CA GLU A 246 15.33 -6.27 12.46
C GLU A 246 14.16 -5.30 12.66
N HIS A 247 14.31 -4.04 12.23
CA HIS A 247 13.24 -3.04 12.41
C HIS A 247 12.03 -3.27 11.51
N ALA A 248 12.17 -4.01 10.42
CA ALA A 248 11.08 -4.42 9.55
C ALA A 248 10.37 -5.71 10.02
N ARG A 249 10.83 -6.40 11.08
CA ARG A 249 10.09 -7.56 11.62
C ARG A 249 8.73 -7.15 12.17
N PHE A 250 7.72 -8.00 11.97
CA PHE A 250 6.34 -7.72 12.37
C PHE A 250 6.21 -7.26 13.84
N ASN A 251 6.82 -7.98 14.79
CA ASN A 251 6.75 -7.64 16.21
C ASN A 251 7.36 -6.27 16.54
N ASN A 252 8.41 -5.86 15.82
CA ASN A 252 9.04 -4.56 16.00
C ASN A 252 8.20 -3.46 15.36
N MET A 253 7.66 -3.71 14.17
CA MET A 253 6.73 -2.80 13.51
C MET A 253 5.47 -2.54 14.35
N VAL A 254 4.90 -3.56 15.03
CA VAL A 254 3.73 -3.41 15.92
C VAL A 254 4.00 -2.38 17.03
N ARG A 255 5.25 -2.33 17.52
CA ARG A 255 5.68 -1.42 18.59
C ARG A 255 6.17 -0.08 18.07
N ASN A 256 6.47 0.04 16.78
CA ASN A 256 6.96 1.27 16.16
C ASN A 256 5.80 2.24 15.84
N PRO A 257 5.70 3.42 16.51
CA PRO A 257 4.64 4.38 16.25
C PRO A 257 4.59 4.89 14.81
N SER A 258 5.73 4.95 14.13
CA SER A 258 5.83 5.36 12.73
C SER A 258 5.22 4.33 11.77
N ALA A 259 5.25 3.05 12.14
CA ALA A 259 4.84 1.95 11.26
C ALA A 259 3.47 1.35 11.62
N ASN A 260 3.03 1.41 12.88
CA ASN A 260 1.83 0.72 13.35
C ASN A 260 0.50 1.46 13.07
N TYR A 261 0.57 2.70 12.61
CA TYR A 261 -0.58 3.56 12.25
C TYR A 261 -1.54 3.84 13.42
N ARG A 262 -1.07 3.72 14.67
CA ARG A 262 -1.88 4.08 15.86
C ARG A 262 -2.09 5.59 16.00
N GLN A 263 -1.20 6.39 15.42
CA GLN A 263 -1.27 7.85 15.44
C GLN A 263 -2.16 8.43 14.34
N VAL A 264 -2.62 7.61 13.38
CA VAL A 264 -3.56 8.04 12.35
C VAL A 264 -4.92 8.30 12.97
N SER A 265 -5.56 9.40 12.55
CA SER A 265 -6.84 9.88 13.09
C SER A 265 -7.91 8.79 13.17
N ALA A 266 -8.70 8.83 14.24
CA ALA A 266 -9.86 7.95 14.43
C ALA A 266 -10.95 8.13 13.37
N THR A 267 -10.98 9.30 12.70
CA THR A 267 -11.86 9.57 11.56
C THR A 267 -11.52 8.70 10.33
N LEU A 268 -10.29 8.18 10.27
CA LEU A 268 -9.83 7.27 9.21
C LEU A 268 -9.75 5.83 9.71
N LEU A 269 -9.10 5.61 10.86
CA LEU A 269 -8.82 4.29 11.43
C LEU A 269 -9.30 4.21 12.87
N ASN A 270 -10.35 3.42 13.12
CA ASN A 270 -10.93 3.31 14.46
C ASN A 270 -10.12 2.35 15.34
N GLN A 271 -9.19 2.90 16.11
CA GLN A 271 -8.29 2.16 17.01
C GLN A 271 -9.02 1.38 18.11
N GLN A 272 -10.30 1.66 18.37
CA GLN A 272 -11.10 0.90 19.34
C GLN A 272 -11.68 -0.41 18.75
N ARG A 273 -11.70 -0.54 17.41
CA ARG A 273 -12.24 -1.72 16.71
C ARG A 273 -11.20 -2.78 16.37
N GLY A 274 -9.93 -2.54 16.69
CA GLY A 274 -8.85 -3.47 16.44
C GLY A 274 -7.52 -2.79 16.19
N SER A 275 -6.62 -3.46 15.48
CA SER A 275 -5.31 -2.95 15.11
C SER A 275 -5.05 -3.11 13.61
N PHE A 276 -4.31 -2.16 13.01
CA PHE A 276 -3.89 -2.27 11.63
C PHE A 276 -2.95 -3.48 11.42
N MET A 277 -1.99 -3.67 12.32
CA MET A 277 -1.13 -4.85 12.37
C MET A 277 -1.82 -5.96 13.15
N ARG A 278 -2.42 -6.90 12.42
CA ARG A 278 -3.34 -7.91 12.98
C ARG A 278 -2.65 -9.24 13.32
N LYS A 279 -2.17 -9.98 12.32
CA LYS A 279 -1.56 -11.31 12.50
C LYS A 279 -0.18 -11.46 11.85
N GLY A 280 0.01 -10.92 10.65
CA GLY A 280 1.31 -11.00 9.98
C GLY A 280 1.70 -12.42 9.56
N THR A 281 0.75 -13.23 9.08
CA THR A 281 0.95 -14.65 8.73
C THR A 281 0.42 -14.98 7.33
N VAL A 282 0.81 -16.15 6.81
CA VAL A 282 0.27 -16.78 5.60
C VAL A 282 -0.61 -17.96 6.01
N GLY A 283 -1.77 -18.13 5.38
CA GLY A 283 -2.71 -19.21 5.62
C GLY A 283 -3.85 -18.90 6.60
N ASP A 284 -4.05 -17.63 6.98
CA ASP A 284 -5.14 -17.25 7.89
C ASP A 284 -6.53 -17.38 7.23
N TRP A 285 -6.58 -17.42 5.90
CA TRP A 285 -7.79 -17.66 5.13
C TRP A 285 -8.52 -18.95 5.52
N LYS A 286 -7.78 -19.99 5.95
CA LYS A 286 -8.35 -21.27 6.40
C LYS A 286 -9.29 -21.12 7.62
N ASN A 287 -9.20 -20.01 8.36
CA ASN A 287 -10.03 -19.76 9.54
C ASN A 287 -11.37 -19.08 9.23
N LEU A 288 -11.55 -18.52 8.03
CA LEU A 288 -12.78 -17.80 7.65
C LEU A 288 -13.50 -18.43 6.45
N PHE A 289 -12.76 -18.99 5.50
CA PHE A 289 -13.36 -19.59 4.31
C PHE A 289 -14.11 -20.87 4.67
N SER A 290 -15.35 -20.99 4.20
CA SER A 290 -15.99 -22.31 4.06
C SER A 290 -15.32 -23.12 2.94
N VAL A 291 -15.49 -24.44 2.97
CA VAL A 291 -14.99 -25.34 1.92
C VAL A 291 -15.54 -24.92 0.55
N ALA A 292 -16.85 -24.69 0.45
CA ALA A 292 -17.49 -24.28 -0.80
C ALA A 292 -16.97 -22.92 -1.34
N GLN A 293 -16.70 -21.95 -0.47
CA GLN A 293 -16.06 -20.69 -0.88
C GLN A 293 -14.64 -20.91 -1.37
N SER A 294 -13.86 -21.77 -0.69
CA SER A 294 -12.51 -22.10 -1.12
C SER A 294 -12.51 -22.74 -2.50
N GLU A 295 -13.36 -23.75 -2.73
CA GLU A 295 -13.48 -24.44 -4.02
C GLU A 295 -13.93 -23.50 -5.15
N ARG A 296 -14.94 -22.64 -4.90
CA ARG A 296 -15.35 -21.61 -5.87
C ARG A 296 -14.21 -20.64 -6.16
N PHE A 297 -13.50 -20.20 -5.12
CA PHE A 297 -12.36 -19.30 -5.28
C PHE A 297 -11.26 -19.95 -6.11
N ASP A 298 -10.92 -21.21 -5.82
CA ASP A 298 -9.86 -21.94 -6.52
C ASP A 298 -10.19 -22.13 -8.00
N LYS A 299 -11.45 -22.41 -8.34
CA LYS A 299 -11.90 -22.47 -9.73
C LYS A 299 -11.71 -21.13 -10.45
N VAL A 300 -12.19 -20.04 -9.86
CA VAL A 300 -12.03 -18.69 -10.45
C VAL A 300 -10.55 -18.31 -10.55
N PHE A 301 -9.74 -18.65 -9.54
CA PHE A 301 -8.31 -18.37 -9.56
C PHE A 301 -7.61 -19.10 -10.72
N GLN A 302 -7.93 -20.37 -10.93
CA GLN A 302 -7.40 -21.14 -12.07
C GLN A 302 -7.80 -20.48 -13.40
N GLU A 303 -9.08 -20.16 -13.58
CA GLU A 303 -9.58 -19.51 -14.80
C GLU A 303 -8.91 -18.15 -15.05
N GLU A 304 -8.80 -17.31 -14.01
CA GLU A 304 -8.31 -15.94 -14.12
C GLU A 304 -6.79 -15.82 -14.22
N MET A 305 -6.03 -16.77 -13.65
CA MET A 305 -4.58 -16.66 -13.47
C MET A 305 -3.75 -17.69 -14.25
N THR A 306 -4.37 -18.52 -15.09
CA THR A 306 -3.67 -19.56 -15.89
C THR A 306 -2.47 -18.99 -16.67
N ASP A 307 -2.61 -17.80 -17.26
CA ASP A 307 -1.58 -17.19 -18.12
C ASP A 307 -0.64 -16.21 -17.38
N VAL A 308 -0.75 -16.12 -16.04
CA VAL A 308 0.09 -15.25 -15.22
C VAL A 308 1.11 -16.10 -14.47
N PRO A 309 2.40 -16.10 -14.87
CA PRO A 309 3.46 -16.87 -14.22
C PRO A 309 3.91 -16.23 -12.89
N LEU A 310 2.96 -16.07 -11.96
CA LEU A 310 3.17 -15.75 -10.55
C LEU A 310 2.73 -16.95 -9.71
N SER A 311 3.63 -17.40 -8.83
CA SER A 311 3.33 -18.45 -7.86
C SER A 311 3.08 -17.84 -6.49
N PHE A 312 2.11 -18.38 -5.78
CA PHE A 312 1.73 -17.95 -4.44
C PHE A 312 1.81 -19.12 -3.46
N LYS A 313 2.28 -18.84 -2.24
CA LYS A 313 2.24 -19.81 -1.13
C LYS A 313 0.93 -19.61 -0.36
N TRP A 314 0.13 -20.66 -0.28
CA TRP A 314 -1.20 -20.58 0.35
C TRP A 314 -1.16 -20.87 1.85
N ASP A 315 -0.16 -21.63 2.30
CA ASP A 315 0.15 -21.90 3.69
C ASP A 315 1.66 -22.17 3.79
N LEU A 316 2.34 -21.57 4.77
CA LEU A 316 3.76 -21.84 5.01
C LEU A 316 3.98 -23.11 5.84
N LYS A 317 2.94 -23.65 6.48
CA LYS A 317 2.99 -24.94 7.18
C LYS A 317 3.00 -26.14 6.23
N GLU A 318 2.61 -25.95 4.98
CA GLU A 318 2.62 -27.02 3.96
C GLU A 318 4.00 -27.22 3.32
N VAL A 319 4.96 -26.34 3.62
CA VAL A 319 6.37 -26.49 3.20
C VAL A 319 7.18 -27.17 4.30
N SER A 320 6.92 -28.47 4.50
CA SER A 320 7.87 -29.50 4.97
C SER A 320 7.16 -30.85 4.84
N PRO A 321 7.68 -31.81 4.06
CA PRO A 321 8.95 -32.44 4.41
C PRO A 321 9.86 -32.76 3.22
N SER A 322 11.15 -32.49 3.35
CA SER A 322 12.15 -33.21 2.57
C SER A 322 13.44 -33.33 3.38
N GLY A 323 13.63 -34.54 3.91
CA GLY A 323 14.89 -35.27 4.12
C GLY A 323 16.06 -34.53 4.73
#